data_AF-A0A8S8Y4G2-F1
#
_entry.id   AF-A0A8S8Y4G2-F1
#
_cell.length_a   1.000
_cell.length_b   1.000
_cell.length_c   1.000
_cell.angle_alpha   90.00
_cell.angle_beta   90.00
_cell.angle_gamma   90.00
#
_symmetry.space_group_name_H-M   'P 1'
#
loop_
_entity.id
_entity.type
_entity.pdbx_description
1 polymer ?
#
loop_
_entity_poly.entity_id
_entity_poly.type
_entity_poly.pdbx_seq_one_letter_code
_entity_poly.pdbx_strand_id
1 'polypeptide(L)'
;MKAARLSPVEQSNPQPPRAHQLSPSAWNRYETCPRMYWLSRQRLPRKAGMAASLGTAVHASIEDLLNMDLDGRSADETGWLPLTAEGFLKTRWDEEKAAFMATPRRPDWKDAKWSEAKKQQKGGIVLLLDHIGAKHLGHEQITVALWRHLQSLTIAVEGELVTSDGRLMGRLDLLFADVDDAGQLQGWLVADLKTGNAPTEALKPEVNRQLRMYRDILLANNPTAPPVRTEGWYTKTATKWTAEGESVLEQAYAAWEATQPTTMPMDPTPGPSSCGGFCDWKAWCPHWWTWRQDSGTLHQGDFCDAVVLLHRYEATSGAAVLELCEPLDESGRAIPTGQQVSARFDGRGKEVLEALRDSGHQGPMFLGSVMTGRGAWRIGPWCDVLPWAPFPDGVPYERPES
;
A
#
# COMPACT_ATOMS: atom_id res chain seq x y z
N MET A 1 37.95 -0.14 4.28
CA MET A 1 37.44 0.45 3.02
C MET A 1 36.64 1.69 3.37
N LYS A 2 36.86 2.80 2.64
CA LYS A 2 36.41 4.14 3.05
C LYS A 2 34.88 4.26 3.00
N ALA A 3 34.33 4.79 4.09
CA ALA A 3 32.91 5.05 4.32
C ALA A 3 32.27 5.92 3.23
N ALA A 4 31.07 5.53 2.82
CA ALA A 4 30.16 6.38 2.05
C ALA A 4 29.84 7.64 2.86
N ARG A 5 30.05 8.81 2.27
CA ARG A 5 29.75 10.10 2.91
C ARG A 5 28.24 10.33 2.90
N LEU A 6 27.62 10.27 4.07
CA LEU A 6 26.34 10.90 4.35
C LEU A 6 26.53 12.42 4.31
N SER A 7 25.70 13.13 3.56
CA SER A 7 25.79 14.60 3.44
C SER A 7 25.03 15.29 4.57
N PRO A 8 25.53 16.39 5.17
CA PRO A 8 24.81 17.14 6.20
C PRO A 8 23.66 17.96 5.62
N VAL A 9 22.60 18.14 6.43
CA VAL A 9 21.42 18.96 6.12
C VAL A 9 21.81 20.45 6.18
N GLU A 10 21.90 21.10 5.03
CA GLU A 10 22.00 22.56 4.91
C GLU A 10 20.63 23.19 4.56
N GLN A 11 20.47 24.43 5.02
CA GLN A 11 19.22 25.19 5.08
C GLN A 11 18.51 25.34 3.72
N SER A 12 17.18 25.25 3.76
CA SER A 12 16.28 25.13 2.61
C SER A 12 16.24 26.35 1.70
N ASN A 13 17.02 26.33 0.63
CA ASN A 13 16.63 27.00 -0.61
C ASN A 13 15.35 26.34 -1.17
N PRO A 14 14.46 27.07 -1.87
CA PRO A 14 13.34 26.46 -2.57
C PRO A 14 13.90 25.42 -3.55
N GLN A 15 13.68 24.14 -3.24
CA GLN A 15 14.20 23.07 -4.08
C GLN A 15 13.55 23.18 -5.46
N PRO A 16 14.31 23.05 -6.55
CA PRO A 16 13.72 22.89 -7.87
C PRO A 16 12.71 21.74 -7.82
N PRO A 17 11.62 21.78 -8.62
CA PRO A 17 10.63 20.72 -8.61
C PRO A 17 11.33 19.38 -8.75
N ARG A 18 11.13 18.49 -7.77
CA ARG A 18 11.75 17.16 -7.77
C ARG A 18 11.47 16.51 -9.11
N ALA A 19 12.53 16.08 -9.79
CA ALA A 19 12.43 15.37 -11.06
C ALA A 19 11.50 14.16 -10.89
N HIS A 20 10.73 13.85 -11.93
CA HIS A 20 9.81 12.71 -11.92
C HIS A 20 10.56 11.41 -11.61
N GLN A 21 10.05 10.65 -10.64
CA GLN A 21 10.60 9.38 -10.21
C GLN A 21 9.55 8.29 -10.26
N LEU A 22 9.95 7.11 -10.74
CA LEU A 22 9.11 5.92 -10.79
C LEU A 22 9.56 4.90 -9.74
N SER A 23 8.63 4.53 -8.84
CA SER A 23 8.81 3.44 -7.88
C SER A 23 8.11 2.16 -8.34
N PRO A 24 8.48 0.97 -7.81
CA PRO A 24 7.80 -0.28 -8.17
C PRO A 24 6.28 -0.23 -7.96
N SER A 25 5.82 0.37 -6.85
CA SER A 25 4.38 0.50 -6.57
C SER A 25 3.65 1.38 -7.59
N ALA A 26 4.33 2.44 -8.06
CA ALA A 26 3.81 3.34 -9.09
C ALA A 26 3.79 2.65 -10.47
N TRP A 27 4.83 1.87 -10.79
CA TRP A 27 4.89 1.07 -12.01
C TRP A 27 3.79 0.00 -12.03
N ASN A 28 3.63 -0.76 -10.93
CA ASN A 28 2.56 -1.75 -10.81
C ASN A 28 1.17 -1.14 -11.00
N ARG A 29 0.97 0.10 -10.53
CA ARG A 29 -0.29 0.84 -10.75
C ARG A 29 -0.50 1.22 -12.21
N TYR A 30 0.55 1.69 -12.89
CA TYR A 30 0.50 2.01 -14.32
C TYR A 30 0.16 0.78 -15.16
N GLU A 31 0.77 -0.35 -14.83
CA GLU A 31 0.55 -1.63 -15.52
C GLU A 31 -0.83 -2.22 -15.26
N THR A 32 -1.38 -1.98 -14.08
CA THR A 32 -2.78 -2.32 -13.79
C THR A 32 -3.71 -1.46 -14.65
N CYS A 33 -3.50 -0.15 -14.65
CA CYS A 33 -4.24 0.80 -15.48
C CYS A 33 -3.56 2.18 -15.52
N PRO A 34 -3.18 2.73 -16.70
CA PRO A 34 -2.55 4.04 -16.78
C PRO A 34 -3.44 5.16 -16.22
N ARG A 35 -4.76 5.08 -16.44
CA ARG A 35 -5.75 5.98 -15.80
C ARG A 35 -5.68 5.94 -14.27
N MET A 36 -5.54 4.76 -13.67
CA MET A 36 -5.38 4.56 -12.22
C MET A 36 -4.07 5.18 -11.72
N TYR A 37 -2.98 5.02 -12.47
CA TYR A 37 -1.71 5.69 -12.17
C TYR A 37 -1.88 7.20 -12.18
N TRP A 38 -2.44 7.76 -13.25
CA TRP A 38 -2.65 9.20 -13.38
C TRP A 38 -3.50 9.75 -12.22
N LEU A 39 -4.64 9.12 -11.90
CA LEU A 39 -5.53 9.52 -10.80
C LEU A 39 -4.78 9.55 -9.45
N SER A 40 -3.88 8.59 -9.22
CA SER A 40 -3.07 8.54 -7.99
C SER A 40 -2.11 9.73 -7.81
N ARG A 41 -1.82 10.47 -8.89
CA ARG A 41 -0.93 11.64 -8.91
C ARG A 41 -1.68 12.98 -8.84
N GLN A 42 -3.01 12.97 -8.83
CA GLN A 42 -3.87 14.16 -8.84
C GLN A 42 -4.21 14.73 -7.45
N ARG A 43 -3.53 14.27 -6.39
CA ARG A 43 -3.79 14.69 -5.00
C ARG A 43 -5.23 14.45 -4.53
N LEU A 44 -5.91 13.47 -5.12
CA LEU A 44 -7.25 13.05 -4.72
C LEU A 44 -7.23 12.42 -3.31
N PRO A 45 -8.34 12.49 -2.55
CA PRO A 45 -8.45 11.90 -1.22
C PRO A 45 -8.06 10.41 -1.19
N ARG A 46 -6.94 10.11 -0.52
CA ARG A 46 -6.44 8.74 -0.32
C ARG A 46 -7.24 8.02 0.76
N LYS A 47 -7.51 6.74 0.53
CA LYS A 47 -8.18 5.87 1.49
C LYS A 47 -7.14 5.23 2.41
N ALA A 48 -7.27 5.41 3.72
CA ALA A 48 -6.53 4.58 4.67
C ALA A 48 -7.17 3.20 4.76
N GLY A 49 -6.36 2.15 4.91
CA GLY A 49 -6.83 0.77 4.95
C GLY A 49 -6.22 -0.01 6.10
N MET A 50 -7.05 -0.71 6.88
CA MET A 50 -6.58 -1.46 8.06
C MET A 50 -5.47 -2.48 7.75
N ALA A 51 -5.52 -3.13 6.58
CA ALA A 51 -4.50 -4.11 6.21
C ALA A 51 -3.14 -3.45 5.92
N ALA A 52 -3.16 -2.28 5.25
CA ALA A 52 -1.96 -1.51 4.97
C ALA A 52 -1.36 -0.96 6.28
N SER A 53 -2.18 -0.35 7.13
CA SER A 53 -1.78 0.16 8.45
C SER A 53 -1.19 -0.93 9.35
N LEU A 54 -1.83 -2.10 9.43
CA LEU A 54 -1.24 -3.24 10.16
C LEU A 54 0.14 -3.61 9.60
N GLY A 55 0.27 -3.64 8.28
CA GLY A 55 1.54 -3.91 7.60
C GLY A 55 2.63 -2.91 7.99
N THR A 56 2.34 -1.62 7.89
CA THR A 56 3.24 -0.54 8.27
C THR A 56 3.72 -0.67 9.72
N ALA A 57 2.80 -0.89 10.67
CA ALA A 57 3.17 -1.06 12.08
C ALA A 57 4.06 -2.30 12.32
N VAL A 58 3.77 -3.41 11.63
CA VAL A 58 4.57 -4.64 11.73
C VAL A 58 5.97 -4.44 11.14
N HIS A 59 6.09 -3.87 9.95
CA HIS A 59 7.38 -3.61 9.30
C HIS A 59 8.25 -2.70 10.17
N ALA A 60 7.71 -1.54 10.54
CA ALA A 60 8.41 -0.57 11.39
C ALA A 60 8.86 -1.19 12.71
N SER A 61 8.05 -2.06 13.32
CA SER A 61 8.45 -2.74 14.56
C SER A 61 9.59 -3.76 14.41
N ILE A 62 9.71 -4.38 13.22
CA ILE A 62 10.79 -5.31 12.90
C ILE A 62 12.07 -4.52 12.59
N GLU A 63 11.92 -3.40 11.88
CA GLU A 63 12.99 -2.45 11.60
C GLU A 63 13.55 -1.85 12.90
N ASP A 64 12.69 -1.45 13.85
CA ASP A 64 13.09 -0.98 15.18
C ASP A 64 13.89 -2.03 15.96
N LEU A 65 13.48 -3.30 15.90
CA LEU A 65 14.20 -4.40 16.55
C LEU A 65 15.60 -4.60 15.97
N LEU A 66 15.78 -4.38 14.67
CA LEU A 66 17.10 -4.46 14.04
C LEU A 66 17.96 -3.23 14.35
N ASN A 67 17.34 -2.06 14.51
CA ASN A 67 18.03 -0.80 14.79
C ASN A 67 18.25 -0.53 16.29
N MET A 68 17.70 -1.36 17.18
CA MET A 68 17.79 -1.10 18.62
C MET A 68 19.24 -1.14 19.12
N ASP A 69 19.54 -0.25 20.06
CA ASP A 69 20.80 -0.25 20.78
C ASP A 69 20.82 -1.37 21.83
N LEU A 70 21.89 -2.15 21.82
CA LEU A 70 22.14 -3.23 22.77
C LEU A 70 23.38 -2.94 23.63
N ASP A 71 23.99 -1.77 23.55
CA ASP A 71 25.19 -1.42 24.31
C ASP A 71 24.95 -1.54 25.82
N GLY A 72 25.97 -2.03 26.54
CA GLY A 72 25.90 -2.30 27.97
C GLY A 72 25.13 -3.55 28.39
N ARG A 73 24.47 -4.27 27.46
CA ARG A 73 23.77 -5.53 27.75
C ARG A 73 24.68 -6.75 27.71
N SER A 74 24.45 -7.70 28.62
CA SER A 74 25.26 -8.91 28.73
C SER A 74 25.04 -9.84 27.53
N ALA A 75 26.12 -10.44 27.02
CA ALA A 75 26.07 -11.26 25.81
C ALA A 75 25.19 -12.52 25.97
N ASP A 76 25.13 -13.10 27.17
CA ASP A 76 24.37 -14.28 27.55
C ASP A 76 22.94 -13.98 28.01
N GLU A 77 22.54 -12.70 28.06
CA GLU A 77 21.20 -12.28 28.46
C GLU A 77 20.13 -12.85 27.51
N THR A 78 19.11 -13.47 28.08
CA THR A 78 17.96 -14.10 27.40
C THR A 78 16.64 -13.56 27.97
N GLY A 79 15.49 -13.96 27.41
CA GLY A 79 14.16 -13.55 27.87
C GLY A 79 13.74 -12.12 27.54
N TRP A 80 14.60 -11.36 26.86
CA TRP A 80 14.37 -9.94 26.58
C TRP A 80 13.55 -9.69 25.32
N LEU A 81 13.75 -10.49 24.28
CA LEU A 81 13.22 -10.24 22.93
C LEU A 81 11.69 -10.14 22.89
N PRO A 82 10.91 -11.01 23.58
CA PRO A 82 9.45 -10.95 23.49
C PRO A 82 8.85 -9.64 24.02
N LEU A 83 9.32 -9.15 25.17
CA LEU A 83 8.84 -7.90 25.76
C LEU A 83 9.29 -6.69 24.94
N THR A 84 10.55 -6.67 24.49
CA THR A 84 11.08 -5.61 23.62
C THR A 84 10.30 -5.53 22.30
N ALA A 85 10.05 -6.67 21.65
CA ALA A 85 9.29 -6.75 20.41
C ALA A 85 7.85 -6.24 20.57
N GLU A 86 7.14 -6.69 21.61
CA GLU A 86 5.77 -6.20 21.86
C GLU A 86 5.75 -4.70 22.17
N GLY A 87 6.76 -4.17 22.86
CA GLY A 87 6.92 -2.74 23.12
C GLY A 87 7.07 -1.89 21.84
N PHE A 88 7.98 -2.29 20.94
CA PHE A 88 8.13 -1.61 19.64
C PHE A 88 6.86 -1.68 18.81
N LEU A 89 6.25 -2.86 18.71
CA LEU A 89 5.00 -3.03 17.95
C LEU A 89 3.88 -2.18 18.54
N LYS A 90 3.79 -2.07 19.86
CA LYS A 90 2.75 -1.26 20.52
C LYS A 90 2.92 0.22 20.18
N THR A 91 4.15 0.71 20.21
CA THR A 91 4.49 2.09 19.82
C THR A 91 4.08 2.36 18.37
N ARG A 92 4.54 1.53 17.42
CA ARG A 92 4.22 1.67 15.99
C ARG A 92 2.73 1.50 15.68
N TRP A 93 2.03 0.64 16.41
CA TRP A 93 0.59 0.47 16.30
C TRP A 93 -0.18 1.71 16.72
N ASP A 94 0.22 2.37 17.80
CA ASP A 94 -0.45 3.57 18.29
C ASP A 94 -0.15 4.79 17.39
N GLU A 95 1.08 4.93 16.90
CA GLU A 95 1.45 5.93 15.88
C GLU A 95 0.62 5.76 14.61
N GLU A 96 0.55 4.54 14.09
CA GLU A 96 -0.22 4.25 12.88
C GLU A 96 -1.73 4.41 13.13
N LYS A 97 -2.24 4.05 14.31
CA LYS A 97 -3.64 4.32 14.67
C LYS A 97 -3.95 5.82 14.64
N ALA A 98 -3.05 6.66 15.14
CA ALA A 98 -3.21 8.11 15.10
C ALA A 98 -3.24 8.63 13.65
N ALA A 99 -2.28 8.22 12.81
CA ALA A 99 -2.21 8.61 11.40
C ALA A 99 -3.42 8.12 10.60
N PHE A 100 -3.82 6.86 10.81
CA PHE A 100 -5.04 6.29 10.24
C PHE A 100 -6.24 7.13 10.64
N MET A 101 -6.40 7.45 11.94
CA MET A 101 -7.54 8.21 12.45
C MET A 101 -7.54 9.69 12.03
N ALA A 102 -6.40 10.24 11.62
CA ALA A 102 -6.31 11.58 11.02
C ALA A 102 -6.70 11.59 9.53
N THR A 103 -6.66 10.45 8.84
CA THR A 103 -6.97 10.38 7.41
C THR A 103 -8.48 10.49 7.16
N PRO A 104 -9.00 11.53 6.48
CA PRO A 104 -10.45 11.73 6.36
C PRO A 104 -11.19 10.53 5.75
N ARG A 105 -10.67 9.98 4.65
CA ARG A 105 -11.23 8.82 3.96
C ARG A 105 -10.66 7.54 4.56
N ARG A 106 -11.41 6.90 5.45
CA ARG A 106 -10.98 5.68 6.17
C ARG A 106 -12.17 4.86 6.66
N PRO A 107 -12.00 3.53 6.83
CA PRO A 107 -12.95 2.74 7.59
C PRO A 107 -12.76 2.91 9.11
N ASP A 108 -13.46 2.14 9.91
CA ASP A 108 -13.17 2.04 11.35
C ASP A 108 -11.84 1.32 11.61
N TRP A 109 -11.14 1.80 12.64
CA TRP A 109 -9.99 1.10 13.19
C TRP A 109 -10.44 -0.19 13.88
N LYS A 110 -9.73 -1.30 13.67
CA LYS A 110 -10.10 -2.60 14.22
C LYS A 110 -9.08 -3.03 15.27
N ASP A 111 -9.30 -2.67 16.53
CA ASP A 111 -8.40 -3.06 17.64
C ASP A 111 -8.22 -4.58 17.76
N ALA A 112 -9.21 -5.39 17.36
CA ALA A 112 -9.09 -6.85 17.31
C ALA A 112 -7.93 -7.37 16.43
N LYS A 113 -7.49 -6.56 15.44
CA LYS A 113 -6.35 -6.86 14.57
C LYS A 113 -4.99 -6.79 15.28
N TRP A 114 -4.93 -6.29 16.51
CA TRP A 114 -3.72 -6.32 17.33
C TRP A 114 -3.12 -7.73 17.47
N SER A 115 -3.99 -8.74 17.68
CA SER A 115 -3.56 -10.14 17.77
C SER A 115 -2.89 -10.64 16.50
N GLU A 116 -3.39 -10.22 15.33
CA GLU A 116 -2.79 -10.52 14.03
C GLU A 116 -1.46 -9.80 13.86
N ALA A 117 -1.36 -8.52 14.23
CA ALA A 117 -0.11 -7.76 14.18
C ALA A 117 0.99 -8.45 15.02
N LYS A 118 0.66 -8.88 16.25
CA LYS A 118 1.59 -9.66 17.10
C LYS A 118 2.03 -10.96 16.45
N LYS A 119 1.10 -11.70 15.84
CA LYS A 119 1.43 -12.95 15.14
C LYS A 119 2.38 -12.70 13.97
N GLN A 120 2.13 -11.65 13.19
CA GLN A 120 2.96 -11.32 12.05
C GLN A 120 4.34 -10.80 12.46
N GLN A 121 4.46 -9.94 13.47
CA GLN A 121 5.76 -9.54 13.99
C GLN A 121 6.58 -10.75 14.44
N LYS A 122 5.97 -11.69 15.17
CA LYS A 122 6.62 -12.96 15.55
C LYS A 122 7.11 -13.73 14.33
N GLY A 123 6.31 -13.83 13.27
CA GLY A 123 6.73 -14.47 12.02
C GLY A 123 7.88 -13.74 11.33
N GLY A 124 7.93 -12.41 11.39
CA GLY A 124 9.07 -11.61 10.94
C GLY A 124 10.34 -11.92 11.73
N ILE A 125 10.26 -12.01 13.06
CA ILE A 125 11.37 -12.42 13.92
C ILE A 125 11.86 -13.83 13.57
N VAL A 126 10.96 -14.78 13.32
CA VAL A 126 11.33 -16.14 12.87
C VAL A 126 12.11 -16.09 11.57
N LEU A 127 11.71 -15.25 10.61
CA LEU A 127 12.40 -15.10 9.32
C LEU A 127 13.79 -14.50 9.47
N LEU A 128 13.95 -13.53 10.38
CA LEU A 128 15.25 -12.96 10.74
C LEU A 128 16.17 -14.00 11.37
N LEU A 129 15.66 -14.80 12.31
CA LEU A 129 16.42 -15.88 12.94
C LEU A 129 16.78 -16.98 11.93
N ASP A 130 15.88 -17.28 10.99
CA ASP A 130 16.15 -18.23 9.90
C ASP A 130 17.30 -17.77 8.98
N HIS A 131 17.50 -16.45 8.81
CA HIS A 131 18.65 -15.90 8.06
C HIS A 131 20.00 -16.31 8.65
N ILE A 132 20.07 -16.51 9.96
CA ILE A 132 21.28 -16.94 10.67
C ILE A 132 21.20 -18.39 11.17
N GLY A 133 20.32 -19.21 10.58
CA GLY A 133 20.15 -20.63 10.93
C GLY A 133 19.53 -20.91 12.31
N ALA A 134 19.03 -19.88 13.00
CA ALA A 134 18.54 -19.95 14.38
C ALA A 134 17.01 -20.11 14.50
N LYS A 135 16.29 -20.43 13.40
CA LYS A 135 14.82 -20.51 13.37
C LYS A 135 14.16 -21.45 14.39
N HIS A 136 14.92 -22.41 14.92
CA HIS A 136 14.44 -23.44 15.84
C HIS A 136 14.49 -23.02 17.31
N LEU A 137 15.18 -21.93 17.63
CA LEU A 137 15.27 -21.41 18.99
C LEU A 137 13.96 -20.69 19.37
N GLY A 138 13.48 -20.94 20.59
CA GLY A 138 12.39 -20.16 21.14
C GLY A 138 12.82 -18.70 21.34
N HIS A 139 11.89 -17.75 21.15
CA HIS A 139 12.21 -16.32 21.25
C HIS A 139 12.75 -15.92 22.64
N GLU A 140 12.34 -16.63 23.70
CA GLU A 140 12.85 -16.46 25.07
C GLU A 140 14.32 -16.88 25.21
N GLN A 141 14.82 -17.76 24.34
CA GLN A 141 16.18 -18.31 24.41
C GLN A 141 17.19 -17.51 23.58
N ILE A 142 16.73 -16.48 22.87
CA ILE A 142 17.58 -15.66 22.01
C ILE A 142 18.49 -14.81 22.89
N THR A 143 19.79 -15.06 22.78
CA THR A 143 20.80 -14.28 23.49
C THR A 143 21.01 -12.93 22.83
N VAL A 144 21.44 -11.93 23.60
CA VAL A 144 21.90 -10.64 23.06
C VAL A 144 23.06 -10.84 22.07
N ALA A 145 23.97 -11.79 22.32
CA ALA A 145 25.06 -12.12 21.39
C ALA A 145 24.55 -12.58 20.01
N LEU A 146 23.54 -13.45 19.98
CA LEU A 146 22.95 -13.96 18.74
C LEU A 146 22.26 -12.85 17.95
N TRP A 147 21.57 -11.94 18.64
CA TRP A 147 20.95 -10.79 17.97
C TRP A 147 21.97 -9.79 17.45
N ARG A 148 23.04 -9.51 18.21
CA ARG A 148 24.17 -8.69 17.71
C ARG A 148 24.81 -9.30 16.48
N HIS A 149 24.90 -10.63 16.39
CA HIS A 149 25.36 -11.30 15.17
C HIS A 149 24.43 -11.03 13.98
N LEU A 150 23.10 -11.15 14.15
CA LEU A 150 22.13 -10.75 13.13
C LEU A 150 22.30 -9.27 12.72
N GLN A 151 22.42 -8.35 13.68
CA GLN A 151 22.64 -6.93 13.41
C GLN A 151 23.94 -6.69 12.63
N SER A 152 25.01 -7.43 12.93
CA SER A 152 26.29 -7.32 12.20
C SER A 152 26.21 -7.72 10.73
N LEU A 153 25.23 -8.55 10.36
CA LEU A 153 24.95 -8.94 8.98
C LEU A 153 23.96 -7.98 8.29
N THR A 154 23.36 -7.05 9.02
CA THR A 154 22.40 -6.10 8.47
C THR A 154 23.14 -4.92 7.84
N ILE A 155 23.02 -4.77 6.52
CA ILE A 155 23.67 -3.69 5.76
C ILE A 155 22.80 -2.42 5.79
N ALA A 156 21.49 -2.58 5.64
CA ALA A 156 20.54 -1.47 5.70
C ALA A 156 19.16 -1.93 6.20
N VAL A 157 18.49 -1.05 6.92
CA VAL A 157 17.11 -1.16 7.38
C VAL A 157 16.39 0.09 6.86
N GLU A 158 15.27 -0.08 6.15
CA GLU A 158 14.51 0.99 5.49
C GLU A 158 15.35 1.85 4.53
N GLY A 159 16.07 1.22 3.60
CA GLY A 159 16.94 1.92 2.66
C GLY A 159 16.21 2.54 1.46
N GLU A 160 16.62 3.75 1.06
CA GLU A 160 16.21 4.33 -0.22
C GLU A 160 17.21 3.94 -1.32
N LEU A 161 16.67 3.44 -2.44
CA LEU A 161 17.42 3.13 -3.66
C LEU A 161 17.01 4.10 -4.74
N VAL A 162 17.97 4.75 -5.39
CA VAL A 162 17.73 5.65 -6.53
C VAL A 162 18.76 5.34 -7.59
N THR A 163 18.36 5.27 -8.86
CA THR A 163 19.33 5.12 -9.96
C THR A 163 20.24 6.34 -10.07
N SER A 164 21.44 6.16 -10.62
CA SER A 164 22.42 7.24 -10.79
C SER A 164 21.90 8.44 -11.59
N ASP A 165 20.93 8.24 -12.48
CA ASP A 165 20.25 9.28 -13.26
C ASP A 165 19.03 9.89 -12.56
N GLY A 166 18.67 9.39 -11.37
CA GLY A 166 17.59 9.90 -10.54
C GLY A 166 16.18 9.55 -11.01
N ARG A 167 16.00 8.69 -12.03
CA ARG A 167 14.68 8.42 -12.66
C ARG A 167 13.88 7.31 -11.98
N LEU A 168 14.57 6.26 -11.52
CA LEU A 168 13.95 5.13 -10.84
C LEU A 168 14.29 5.19 -9.36
N MET A 169 13.33 4.80 -8.53
CA MET A 169 13.54 4.72 -7.08
C MET A 169 12.92 3.44 -6.49
N GLY A 170 13.33 3.07 -5.30
CA GLY A 170 12.76 1.99 -4.51
C GLY A 170 12.99 2.23 -3.03
N ARG A 171 12.15 1.62 -2.18
CA ARG A 171 12.39 1.55 -0.74
C ARG A 171 12.53 0.08 -0.37
N LEU A 172 13.74 -0.32 0.01
CA LEU A 172 13.99 -1.66 0.53
C LEU A 172 13.59 -1.69 1.99
N ASP A 173 12.95 -2.78 2.42
CA ASP A 173 12.70 -2.98 3.85
C ASP A 173 14.01 -3.37 4.53
N LEU A 174 14.67 -4.43 4.04
CA LEU A 174 15.89 -4.96 4.64
C LEU A 174 16.93 -5.36 3.58
N LEU A 175 18.20 -5.09 3.87
CA LEU A 175 19.36 -5.56 3.11
C LEU A 175 20.36 -6.23 4.05
N PHE A 176 20.69 -7.49 3.79
CA PHE A 176 21.63 -8.29 4.57
C PHE A 176 22.85 -8.70 3.74
N ALA A 177 23.97 -8.93 4.43
CA ALA A 177 25.02 -9.82 3.96
C ALA A 177 24.48 -11.26 3.95
N ASP A 178 24.61 -11.93 2.81
CA ASP A 178 24.28 -13.35 2.65
C ASP A 178 25.57 -14.14 2.89
N VAL A 179 25.61 -14.90 3.98
CA VAL A 179 26.80 -15.65 4.41
C VAL A 179 26.51 -17.15 4.42
N ASP A 180 27.53 -17.95 4.13
CA ASP A 180 27.43 -19.40 4.22
C ASP A 180 27.59 -19.94 5.65
N ASP A 181 27.50 -21.26 5.81
CA ASP A 181 27.68 -21.93 7.11
C ASP A 181 29.07 -21.68 7.73
N ALA A 182 30.07 -21.28 6.93
CA ALA A 182 31.41 -20.92 7.38
C ALA A 182 31.58 -19.41 7.66
N GLY A 183 30.51 -18.62 7.51
CA GLY A 183 30.49 -17.17 7.71
C GLY A 183 31.14 -16.38 6.56
N GLN A 184 31.38 -17.00 5.41
CA GLN A 184 31.93 -16.31 4.24
C GLN A 184 30.82 -15.63 3.45
N LEU A 185 31.07 -14.39 3.01
CA LEU A 185 30.13 -13.62 2.20
C LEU A 185 29.93 -14.29 0.83
N GLN A 186 28.72 -14.76 0.58
CA GLN A 186 28.29 -15.29 -0.73
C GLN A 186 27.63 -14.20 -1.59
N GLY A 187 26.97 -13.23 -0.96
CA GLY A 187 26.11 -12.30 -1.67
C GLY A 187 25.49 -11.24 -0.78
N TRP A 188 24.53 -10.51 -1.35
CA TRP A 188 23.58 -9.71 -0.60
C TRP A 188 22.18 -10.29 -0.73
N LEU A 189 21.40 -10.14 0.34
CA LEU A 189 19.99 -10.52 0.38
C LEU A 189 19.14 -9.28 0.62
N VAL A 190 18.28 -8.93 -0.34
CA VAL A 190 17.16 -8.00 -0.12
C VAL A 190 15.97 -8.79 0.38
N ALA A 191 15.45 -8.44 1.54
CA ALA A 191 14.20 -8.98 2.06
C ALA A 191 13.14 -7.88 2.09
N ASP A 192 12.06 -8.08 1.32
CA ASP A 192 10.86 -7.23 1.34
C ASP A 192 9.79 -7.92 2.18
N LEU A 193 9.40 -7.30 3.29
CA LEU A 193 8.45 -7.88 4.22
C LEU A 193 7.05 -7.85 3.60
N LYS A 194 6.28 -8.91 3.80
CA LYS A 194 4.92 -9.04 3.28
C LYS A 194 3.97 -9.51 4.38
N THR A 195 2.96 -8.71 4.67
CA THR A 195 1.90 -8.99 5.66
C THR A 195 0.64 -9.62 5.06
N GLY A 196 0.60 -9.73 3.73
CA GLY A 196 -0.47 -10.37 2.98
C GLY A 196 -0.42 -11.90 2.99
N ASN A 197 -1.25 -12.52 2.16
CA ASN A 197 -1.20 -13.97 1.96
C ASN A 197 0.06 -14.37 1.19
N ALA A 198 0.70 -15.44 1.64
CA ALA A 198 1.80 -16.06 0.91
C ALA A 198 1.32 -16.61 -0.45
N PRO A 199 2.21 -16.67 -1.45
CA PRO A 199 1.96 -17.38 -2.68
C PRO A 199 1.71 -18.87 -2.42
N THR A 200 1.00 -19.52 -3.35
CA THR A 200 0.80 -20.97 -3.33
C THR A 200 1.85 -21.70 -4.16
N GLU A 201 2.19 -21.17 -5.33
CA GLU A 201 3.12 -21.81 -6.29
C GLU A 201 4.27 -20.90 -6.71
N ALA A 202 3.97 -19.64 -7.03
CA ALA A 202 4.96 -18.66 -7.47
C ALA A 202 4.58 -17.25 -7.03
N LEU A 203 5.58 -16.37 -6.89
CA LEU A 203 5.36 -14.96 -6.64
C LEU A 203 4.42 -14.36 -7.69
N LYS A 204 3.51 -13.48 -7.25
CA LYS A 204 2.69 -12.72 -8.18
C LYS A 204 3.57 -11.87 -9.09
N PRO A 205 3.22 -11.68 -10.38
CA PRO A 205 4.04 -10.94 -11.33
C PRO A 205 4.49 -9.57 -10.83
N GLU A 206 3.60 -8.83 -10.17
CA GLU A 206 3.85 -7.50 -9.61
C GLU A 206 4.83 -7.50 -8.43
N VAL A 207 4.86 -8.58 -7.63
CA VAL A 207 5.81 -8.74 -6.52
C VAL A 207 7.17 -9.19 -7.04
N ASN A 208 7.19 -10.15 -7.97
CA ASN A 208 8.42 -10.61 -8.61
C ASN A 208 9.14 -9.45 -9.33
N ARG A 209 8.37 -8.62 -10.06
CA ARG A 209 8.87 -7.42 -10.73
C ARG A 209 9.42 -6.39 -9.75
N GLN A 210 8.73 -6.13 -8.63
CA GLN A 210 9.20 -5.23 -7.59
C GLN A 210 10.56 -5.67 -7.02
N LEU A 211 10.68 -6.94 -6.66
CA LEU A 211 11.91 -7.51 -6.09
C LEU A 211 13.08 -7.47 -7.08
N ARG A 212 12.83 -7.83 -8.34
CA ARG A 212 13.82 -7.72 -9.43
C ARG A 212 14.25 -6.27 -9.65
N MET A 213 13.32 -5.31 -9.59
CA MET A 213 13.66 -3.89 -9.72
C MET A 213 14.62 -3.44 -8.60
N TYR A 214 14.44 -3.88 -7.36
CA TYR A 214 15.39 -3.59 -6.28
C TYR A 214 16.77 -4.20 -6.54
N ARG A 215 16.81 -5.47 -6.93
CA ARG A 215 18.05 -6.17 -7.33
C ARG A 215 18.80 -5.37 -8.39
N ASP A 216 18.10 -4.98 -9.44
CA ASP A 216 18.73 -4.42 -10.62
C ASP A 216 19.19 -2.98 -10.38
N ILE A 217 18.45 -2.17 -9.61
CA ILE A 217 18.91 -0.84 -9.18
C ILE A 217 20.18 -0.98 -8.30
N LEU A 218 20.18 -1.93 -7.36
CA LEU A 218 21.36 -2.19 -6.51
C LEU A 218 22.59 -2.57 -7.35
N LEU A 219 22.45 -3.49 -8.30
CA LEU A 219 23.55 -3.92 -9.18
C LEU A 219 24.01 -2.81 -10.12
N ALA A 220 23.08 -2.04 -10.69
CA ALA A 220 23.41 -0.91 -11.56
C ALA A 220 24.20 0.19 -10.81
N ASN A 221 23.85 0.44 -9.56
CA ASN A 221 24.55 1.41 -8.71
C ASN A 221 25.89 0.88 -8.17
N ASN A 222 26.08 -0.44 -8.14
CA ASN A 222 27.25 -1.09 -7.57
C ASN A 222 27.82 -2.13 -8.55
N PRO A 223 28.59 -1.72 -9.58
CA PRO A 223 29.09 -2.62 -10.63
C PRO A 223 29.99 -3.76 -10.13
N THR A 224 30.57 -3.61 -8.94
CA THR A 224 31.42 -4.61 -8.29
C THR A 224 30.71 -5.30 -7.11
N ALA A 225 29.40 -5.15 -6.99
CA ALA A 225 28.63 -5.83 -5.94
C ALA A 225 28.74 -7.35 -6.09
N PRO A 226 28.68 -8.09 -4.96
CA PRO A 226 28.50 -9.53 -5.02
C PRO A 226 27.10 -9.87 -5.58
N PRO A 227 26.81 -11.14 -5.88
CA PRO A 227 25.48 -11.56 -6.31
C PRO A 227 24.38 -11.08 -5.34
N VAL A 228 23.27 -10.59 -5.89
CA VAL A 228 22.14 -10.09 -5.11
C VAL A 228 20.95 -11.03 -5.29
N ARG A 229 20.51 -11.65 -4.18
CA ARG A 229 19.25 -12.39 -4.08
C ARG A 229 18.18 -11.49 -3.48
N THR A 230 16.95 -11.62 -3.95
CA THR A 230 15.83 -10.81 -3.45
C THR A 230 14.64 -11.70 -3.12
N GLU A 231 14.03 -11.50 -1.96
CA GLU A 231 12.97 -12.36 -1.45
C GLU A 231 11.78 -11.56 -0.92
N GLY A 232 10.58 -12.09 -1.15
CA GLY A 232 9.38 -11.72 -0.40
C GLY A 232 9.29 -12.53 0.88
N TRP A 233 9.32 -11.86 2.02
CA TRP A 233 9.30 -12.43 3.37
C TRP A 233 7.89 -12.34 3.97
N TYR A 234 7.13 -13.42 3.89
CA TYR A 234 5.72 -13.44 4.29
C TYR A 234 5.56 -13.73 5.77
N THR A 235 5.36 -12.67 6.55
CA THR A 235 5.36 -12.71 8.02
C THR A 235 4.18 -13.47 8.61
N LYS A 236 3.06 -13.56 7.88
CA LYS A 236 1.87 -14.32 8.32
C LYS A 236 2.11 -15.83 8.40
N THR A 237 2.93 -16.37 7.51
CA THR A 237 3.24 -17.79 7.37
C THR A 237 4.70 -18.13 7.70
N ALA A 238 5.53 -17.11 7.96
CA ALA A 238 6.98 -17.24 8.12
C ALA A 238 7.64 -17.99 6.95
N THR A 239 7.30 -17.61 5.72
CA THR A 239 7.85 -18.22 4.49
C THR A 239 8.59 -17.20 3.63
N LYS A 240 9.64 -17.66 2.94
CA LYS A 240 10.48 -16.88 2.03
C LYS A 240 10.21 -17.31 0.59
N TRP A 241 10.18 -16.34 -0.32
CA TRP A 241 9.93 -16.58 -1.74
C TRP A 241 10.90 -15.76 -2.59
N THR A 242 11.79 -16.46 -3.29
CA THR A 242 12.81 -15.86 -4.14
C THR A 242 12.21 -15.29 -5.43
N ALA A 243 12.66 -14.11 -5.82
CA ALA A 243 12.35 -13.55 -7.13
C ALA A 243 13.30 -14.08 -8.21
N GLU A 244 12.73 -14.43 -9.36
CA GLU A 244 13.45 -15.04 -10.48
C GLU A 244 13.16 -14.32 -11.80
N GLY A 245 14.16 -14.33 -12.68
CA GLY A 245 14.12 -13.76 -14.02
C GLY A 245 15.17 -12.68 -14.26
N GLU A 246 15.25 -12.25 -15.52
CA GLU A 246 16.25 -11.28 -16.03
C GLU A 246 16.13 -9.88 -15.41
N SER A 247 16.94 -8.93 -15.86
CA SER A 247 16.78 -7.53 -15.44
C SER A 247 15.41 -6.98 -15.88
N VAL A 248 14.83 -6.09 -15.08
CA VAL A 248 13.60 -5.34 -15.40
C VAL A 248 13.85 -3.84 -15.65
N LEU A 249 15.12 -3.41 -15.68
CA LEU A 249 15.45 -1.98 -15.78
C LEU A 249 14.97 -1.35 -17.08
N GLU A 250 15.12 -2.04 -18.22
CA GLU A 250 14.68 -1.51 -19.51
C GLU A 250 13.17 -1.24 -19.51
N GLN A 251 12.38 -2.19 -19.01
CA GLN A 251 10.93 -2.02 -18.90
C GLN A 251 10.57 -0.95 -17.86
N ALA A 252 11.33 -0.82 -16.78
CA ALA A 252 11.14 0.23 -15.78
C ALA A 252 11.40 1.62 -16.37
N TYR A 253 12.45 1.79 -17.18
CA TYR A 253 12.73 3.05 -17.88
C TYR A 253 11.67 3.37 -18.93
N ALA A 254 11.23 2.38 -19.71
CA ALA A 254 10.12 2.57 -20.65
C ALA A 254 8.83 3.00 -19.93
N ALA A 255 8.53 2.41 -18.78
CA ALA A 255 7.42 2.84 -17.93
C ALA A 255 7.64 4.26 -17.37
N TRP A 256 8.86 4.63 -17.00
CA TRP A 256 9.17 5.99 -16.56
C TRP A 256 8.93 7.02 -17.67
N GLU A 257 9.31 6.71 -18.91
CA GLU A 257 9.03 7.55 -20.08
C GLU A 257 7.52 7.65 -20.36
N ALA A 258 6.78 6.56 -20.24
CA ALA A 258 5.33 6.58 -20.44
C ALA A 258 4.56 7.26 -19.31
N THR A 259 5.18 7.45 -18.13
CA THR A 259 4.52 7.99 -16.94
C THR A 259 4.91 9.42 -16.57
N GLN A 260 5.45 10.18 -17.54
CA GLN A 260 5.79 11.58 -17.34
C GLN A 260 4.60 12.37 -16.80
N PRO A 261 4.83 13.36 -15.90
CA PRO A 261 3.77 14.20 -15.39
C PRO A 261 3.00 14.88 -16.53
N THR A 262 1.68 14.73 -16.52
CA THR A 262 0.79 15.31 -17.52
C THR A 262 -0.51 15.78 -16.85
N THR A 263 -1.06 16.89 -17.35
CA THR A 263 -2.40 17.37 -16.98
C THR A 263 -3.49 16.57 -17.68
N MET A 264 -3.14 15.85 -18.75
CA MET A 264 -4.10 15.05 -19.49
C MET A 264 -4.32 13.69 -18.81
N PRO A 265 -5.59 13.30 -18.58
CA PRO A 265 -5.99 11.91 -18.42
C PRO A 265 -5.19 10.92 -19.27
N MET A 266 -4.61 9.89 -18.65
CA MET A 266 -4.03 8.75 -19.38
C MET A 266 -5.10 7.73 -19.76
N ASP A 267 -4.89 7.06 -20.89
CA ASP A 267 -5.82 6.06 -21.41
C ASP A 267 -6.09 4.93 -20.39
N PRO A 268 -7.35 4.50 -20.24
CA PRO A 268 -7.72 3.43 -19.33
C PRO A 268 -7.45 2.05 -19.94
N THR A 269 -7.28 1.03 -19.09
CA THR A 269 -7.32 -0.39 -19.49
C THR A 269 -8.39 -1.12 -18.67
N PRO A 270 -9.68 -0.86 -18.92
CA PRO A 270 -10.76 -1.43 -18.12
C PRO A 270 -10.87 -2.93 -18.34
N GLY A 271 -11.08 -3.68 -17.25
CA GLY A 271 -11.14 -5.14 -17.28
C GLY A 271 -11.37 -5.76 -15.90
N PRO A 272 -11.49 -7.09 -15.83
CA PRO A 272 -11.82 -7.79 -14.58
C PRO A 272 -10.80 -7.58 -13.45
N SER A 273 -9.51 -7.42 -13.78
CA SER A 273 -8.45 -7.19 -12.80
C SER A 273 -8.28 -5.72 -12.40
N SER A 274 -8.67 -4.78 -13.27
CA SER A 274 -8.58 -3.33 -13.03
C SER A 274 -9.92 -2.79 -12.49
N CYS A 275 -10.91 -2.56 -13.36
CA CYS A 275 -12.24 -2.04 -13.02
C CYS A 275 -13.14 -3.08 -12.31
N GLY A 276 -12.92 -4.36 -12.59
CA GLY A 276 -13.50 -5.47 -11.84
C GLY A 276 -12.84 -5.68 -10.47
N GLY A 277 -11.58 -5.22 -10.32
CA GLY A 277 -10.76 -5.37 -9.14
C GLY A 277 -10.81 -4.18 -8.18
N PHE A 278 -9.72 -4.02 -7.43
CA PHE A 278 -9.56 -2.97 -6.43
C PHE A 278 -8.97 -1.71 -7.05
N CYS A 279 -9.76 -0.63 -7.09
CA CYS A 279 -9.34 0.71 -7.49
C CYS A 279 -9.95 1.72 -6.53
N ASP A 280 -9.13 2.53 -5.88
CA ASP A 280 -9.58 3.54 -4.91
C ASP A 280 -10.12 4.81 -5.57
N TRP A 281 -9.95 4.97 -6.89
CA TRP A 281 -10.27 6.21 -7.61
C TRP A 281 -11.54 6.14 -8.46
N LYS A 282 -12.41 5.15 -8.21
CA LYS A 282 -13.65 4.92 -8.96
C LYS A 282 -14.53 6.17 -9.05
N ALA A 283 -14.68 6.92 -7.96
CA ALA A 283 -15.48 8.16 -7.89
C ALA A 283 -15.05 9.27 -8.87
N TRP A 284 -13.84 9.16 -9.44
CA TRP A 284 -13.26 10.13 -10.38
C TRP A 284 -12.96 9.53 -11.76
N CYS A 285 -13.42 8.31 -12.04
CA CYS A 285 -13.09 7.58 -13.27
C CYS A 285 -14.37 7.17 -14.01
N PRO A 286 -14.70 7.81 -15.17
CA PRO A 286 -15.89 7.44 -15.94
C PRO A 286 -15.78 6.03 -16.51
N HIS A 287 -14.59 5.62 -16.95
CA HIS A 287 -14.33 4.31 -17.56
C HIS A 287 -14.61 3.11 -16.67
N TRP A 288 -14.40 3.25 -15.35
CA TRP A 288 -14.83 2.21 -14.43
C TRP A 288 -16.35 2.00 -14.50
N TRP A 289 -17.10 3.10 -14.59
CA TRP A 289 -18.55 3.06 -14.55
C TRP A 289 -19.15 2.54 -15.84
N THR A 290 -18.68 3.05 -17.00
CA THR A 290 -19.06 2.55 -18.33
C THR A 290 -18.74 1.06 -18.47
N TRP A 291 -17.54 0.63 -18.08
CA TRP A 291 -17.19 -0.80 -18.13
C TRP A 291 -18.09 -1.68 -17.25
N ARG A 292 -18.51 -1.19 -16.07
CA ARG A 292 -19.46 -1.92 -15.20
C ARG A 292 -20.84 -2.04 -15.86
N GLN A 293 -21.30 -1.00 -16.56
CA GLN A 293 -22.55 -1.05 -17.32
C GLN A 293 -22.46 -2.05 -18.47
N ASP A 294 -21.43 -1.93 -19.32
CA ASP A 294 -21.23 -2.77 -20.51
C ASP A 294 -21.04 -4.24 -20.16
N SER A 295 -20.31 -4.52 -19.08
CA SER A 295 -20.12 -5.89 -18.57
C SER A 295 -21.36 -6.45 -17.89
N GLY A 296 -22.41 -5.66 -17.70
CA GLY A 296 -23.61 -6.04 -16.98
C GLY A 296 -23.35 -6.34 -15.51
N THR A 297 -22.34 -5.72 -14.88
CA THR A 297 -21.98 -5.94 -13.47
C THR A 297 -22.27 -4.71 -12.59
N LEU A 298 -22.89 -3.68 -13.16
CA LEU A 298 -23.26 -2.46 -12.43
C LEU A 298 -24.31 -2.76 -11.35
N HIS A 299 -24.03 -2.30 -10.12
CA HIS A 299 -24.90 -2.47 -8.94
C HIS A 299 -25.19 -3.93 -8.51
N GLN A 300 -24.40 -4.90 -8.97
CA GLN A 300 -24.61 -6.32 -8.66
C GLN A 300 -23.76 -6.84 -7.50
N GLY A 301 -24.21 -7.96 -6.91
CA GLY A 301 -23.53 -8.69 -5.84
C GLY A 301 -23.94 -8.23 -4.43
N ASP A 302 -23.55 -9.02 -3.42
CA ASP A 302 -23.84 -8.74 -2.00
C ASP A 302 -23.18 -7.46 -1.49
N PHE A 303 -22.07 -7.08 -2.14
CA PHE A 303 -21.42 -5.80 -2.00
C PHE A 303 -21.27 -5.18 -3.39
N CYS A 304 -21.74 -3.95 -3.57
CA CYS A 304 -21.63 -3.25 -4.83
C CYS A 304 -21.10 -1.82 -4.66
N ASP A 305 -20.53 -1.31 -5.75
CA ASP A 305 -20.23 0.10 -5.90
C ASP A 305 -21.35 0.73 -6.75
N ALA A 306 -21.76 1.95 -6.42
CA ALA A 306 -22.88 2.61 -7.09
C ALA A 306 -22.69 4.12 -7.21
N VAL A 307 -23.24 4.70 -8.26
CA VAL A 307 -23.48 6.14 -8.37
C VAL A 307 -24.98 6.35 -8.17
N VAL A 308 -25.35 7.26 -7.26
CA VAL A 308 -26.74 7.46 -6.86
C VAL A 308 -27.08 8.93 -6.66
N LEU A 309 -28.37 9.26 -6.73
CA LEU A 309 -28.95 10.50 -6.23
C LEU A 309 -29.63 10.27 -4.88
N LEU A 310 -29.49 11.22 -3.96
CA LEU A 310 -30.18 11.20 -2.67
C LEU A 310 -31.51 11.95 -2.77
N HIS A 311 -32.63 11.25 -2.61
CA HIS A 311 -33.97 11.85 -2.67
C HIS A 311 -34.52 12.24 -1.31
N ARG A 312 -34.35 11.35 -0.33
CA ARG A 312 -34.81 11.56 1.05
C ARG A 312 -33.74 11.09 2.01
N TYR A 313 -33.57 11.81 3.09
CA TYR A 313 -32.68 11.45 4.17
C TYR A 313 -33.29 11.88 5.50
N GLU A 314 -33.36 10.96 6.45
CA GLU A 314 -33.81 11.19 7.82
C GLU A 314 -32.59 11.08 8.74
N ALA A 315 -32.17 12.23 9.27
CA ALA A 315 -30.89 12.35 9.97
C ALA A 315 -30.82 11.58 11.29
N THR A 316 -31.94 11.30 11.96
CA THR A 316 -31.90 10.59 13.26
C THR A 316 -31.55 9.12 13.05
N SER A 317 -32.31 8.42 12.21
CA SER A 317 -32.15 6.98 11.94
C SER A 317 -31.09 6.67 10.88
N GLY A 318 -30.74 7.64 10.04
CA GLY A 318 -29.90 7.45 8.86
C GLY A 318 -30.65 6.82 7.69
N ALA A 319 -31.97 6.69 7.76
CA ALA A 319 -32.78 6.15 6.66
C ALA A 319 -32.75 7.08 5.45
N ALA A 320 -32.65 6.50 4.26
CA ALA A 320 -32.57 7.24 3.01
C ALA A 320 -33.35 6.54 1.88
N VAL A 321 -33.75 7.35 0.90
CA VAL A 321 -34.18 6.87 -0.41
C VAL A 321 -33.15 7.35 -1.42
N LEU A 322 -32.52 6.40 -2.10
CA LEU A 322 -31.54 6.64 -3.15
C LEU A 322 -32.17 6.28 -4.50
N GLU A 323 -31.80 6.98 -5.55
CA GLU A 323 -32.08 6.58 -6.92
C GLU A 323 -30.78 6.17 -7.60
N LEU A 324 -30.78 5.01 -8.23
CA LEU A 324 -29.62 4.53 -8.96
C LEU A 324 -29.40 5.38 -10.22
N CYS A 325 -28.14 5.61 -10.55
CA CYS A 325 -27.77 6.28 -11.78
C CYS A 325 -27.09 5.32 -12.74
N GLU A 326 -27.08 5.68 -14.01
CA GLU A 326 -26.26 5.07 -15.05
C GLU A 326 -25.52 6.16 -15.86
N PRO A 327 -24.40 5.83 -16.54
CA PRO A 327 -23.72 6.81 -17.35
C PRO A 327 -24.56 7.10 -18.60
N LEU A 328 -24.78 8.38 -18.90
CA LEU A 328 -25.38 8.84 -20.15
C LEU A 328 -24.43 8.63 -21.32
N ASP A 329 -23.14 8.87 -21.07
CA ASP A 329 -22.07 8.87 -22.05
C ASP A 329 -20.71 8.58 -21.37
N GLU A 330 -19.66 8.52 -22.18
CA GLU A 330 -18.28 8.23 -21.77
C GLU A 330 -17.65 9.31 -20.87
N SER A 331 -18.28 10.49 -20.72
CA SER A 331 -17.78 11.53 -19.80
C SER A 331 -18.02 11.19 -18.33
N GLY A 332 -18.87 10.20 -18.05
CA GLY A 332 -19.33 9.87 -16.71
C GLY A 332 -20.48 10.76 -16.24
N ARG A 333 -21.16 11.48 -17.15
CA ARG A 333 -22.37 12.21 -16.79
C ARG A 333 -23.44 11.24 -16.31
N ALA A 334 -23.93 11.45 -15.09
CA ALA A 334 -24.93 10.58 -14.49
C ALA A 334 -26.35 10.97 -14.89
N ILE A 335 -27.17 9.97 -15.22
CA ILE A 335 -28.62 10.11 -15.39
C ILE A 335 -29.37 9.17 -14.43
N PRO A 336 -30.51 9.62 -13.88
CA PRO A 336 -31.36 8.77 -13.03
C PRO A 336 -32.01 7.66 -13.85
N THR A 337 -32.05 6.45 -13.28
CA THR A 337 -32.68 5.28 -13.94
C THR A 337 -34.18 5.16 -13.64
N GLY A 338 -34.73 5.97 -12.72
CA GLY A 338 -36.07 5.76 -12.15
C GLY A 338 -36.11 4.71 -11.04
N GLN A 339 -35.04 3.94 -10.84
CA GLN A 339 -35.01 2.87 -9.84
C GLN A 339 -34.62 3.41 -8.47
N GLN A 340 -35.59 3.47 -7.55
CA GLN A 340 -35.36 3.86 -6.17
C GLN A 340 -35.10 2.65 -5.27
N VAL A 341 -34.14 2.81 -4.35
CA VAL A 341 -33.78 1.82 -3.35
C VAL A 341 -33.85 2.45 -1.95
N SER A 342 -34.35 1.67 -1.00
CA SER A 342 -34.30 2.04 0.42
C SER A 342 -32.90 1.76 0.96
N ALA A 343 -32.35 2.72 1.70
CA ALA A 343 -31.01 2.64 2.23
C ALA A 343 -30.93 3.10 3.69
N ARG A 344 -29.86 2.71 4.37
CA ARG A 344 -29.51 3.17 5.71
C ARG A 344 -28.02 3.49 5.79
N PHE A 345 -27.72 4.71 6.22
CA PHE A 345 -26.37 5.16 6.55
C PHE A 345 -26.13 4.98 8.05
N ASP A 346 -24.99 4.39 8.42
CA ASP A 346 -24.57 4.25 9.82
C ASP A 346 -23.07 4.49 10.05
N GLY A 347 -22.73 4.82 11.31
CA GLY A 347 -21.39 5.23 11.75
C GLY A 347 -20.73 6.22 10.79
N ARG A 348 -19.50 5.94 10.36
CA ARG A 348 -18.77 6.82 9.42
C ARG A 348 -19.48 7.07 8.10
N GLY A 349 -20.21 6.09 7.56
CA GLY A 349 -20.95 6.30 6.31
C GLY A 349 -21.96 7.44 6.45
N LYS A 350 -22.62 7.52 7.61
CA LYS A 350 -23.54 8.60 7.98
C LYS A 350 -22.82 9.93 8.19
N GLU A 351 -21.75 9.94 8.99
CA GLU A 351 -20.95 11.14 9.27
C GLU A 351 -20.44 11.80 7.97
N VAL A 352 -19.95 11.00 7.03
CA VAL A 352 -19.45 11.49 5.74
C VAL A 352 -20.59 11.99 4.86
N LEU A 353 -21.75 11.33 4.85
CA LEU A 353 -22.92 11.82 4.12
C LEU A 353 -23.38 13.18 4.65
N GLU A 354 -23.44 13.34 5.98
CA GLU A 354 -23.85 14.59 6.62
C GLU A 354 -22.86 15.71 6.30
N ALA A 355 -21.56 15.46 6.42
CA ALA A 355 -20.53 16.42 6.02
C ALA A 355 -20.61 16.79 4.52
N LEU A 356 -20.94 15.83 3.65
CA LEU A 356 -21.14 16.08 2.23
C LEU A 356 -22.38 16.95 1.96
N ARG A 357 -23.45 16.80 2.73
CA ARG A 357 -24.64 17.64 2.63
C ARG A 357 -24.37 19.05 3.17
N ASP A 358 -23.64 19.16 4.27
CA ASP A 358 -23.28 20.43 4.90
C ASP A 358 -22.33 21.26 4.03
N SER A 359 -21.53 20.62 3.17
CA SER A 359 -20.73 21.32 2.16
C SER A 359 -21.56 21.88 0.99
N GLY A 360 -22.85 21.56 0.93
CA GLY A 360 -23.77 22.03 -0.11
C GLY A 360 -23.82 21.16 -1.36
N HIS A 361 -23.24 19.95 -1.36
CA HIS A 361 -23.29 19.06 -2.52
C HIS A 361 -24.72 18.61 -2.83
N GLN A 362 -25.16 18.85 -4.08
CA GLN A 362 -26.51 18.49 -4.57
C GLN A 362 -26.49 17.47 -5.72
N GLY A 363 -25.30 17.02 -6.14
CA GLY A 363 -25.14 16.15 -7.31
C GLY A 363 -25.15 14.65 -6.98
N PRO A 364 -24.91 13.80 -8.00
CA PRO A 364 -24.70 12.37 -7.81
C PRO A 364 -23.53 12.11 -6.86
N MET A 365 -23.62 11.00 -6.12
CA MET A 365 -22.59 10.54 -5.19
C MET A 365 -22.16 9.13 -5.52
N PHE A 366 -20.87 8.86 -5.37
CA PHE A 366 -20.31 7.52 -5.39
C PHE A 366 -20.43 6.89 -4.00
N LEU A 367 -21.02 5.70 -3.96
CA LEU A 367 -21.05 4.83 -2.80
C LEU A 367 -20.20 3.59 -3.08
N GLY A 368 -19.14 3.39 -2.31
CA GLY A 368 -18.23 2.25 -2.46
C GLY A 368 -18.53 1.15 -1.46
N SER A 369 -18.58 -0.11 -1.91
CA SER A 369 -18.76 -1.31 -1.06
C SER A 369 -20.05 -1.32 -0.24
N VAL A 370 -21.16 -0.85 -0.82
CA VAL A 370 -22.49 -0.88 -0.23
C VAL A 370 -22.95 -2.33 -0.08
N MET A 371 -23.46 -2.69 1.10
CA MET A 371 -24.03 -4.01 1.32
C MET A 371 -25.49 -4.04 0.86
N THR A 372 -25.83 -4.94 -0.06
CA THR A 372 -27.16 -4.99 -0.72
C THR A 372 -28.00 -6.21 -0.30
N GLY A 373 -27.38 -7.30 0.13
CA GLY A 373 -28.03 -8.61 0.34
C GLY A 373 -28.99 -8.74 1.53
N ARG A 374 -29.31 -7.65 2.24
CA ARG A 374 -30.15 -7.68 3.48
C ARG A 374 -31.44 -6.85 3.36
N GLY A 375 -31.97 -6.70 2.16
CA GLY A 375 -33.17 -5.90 1.89
C GLY A 375 -32.82 -4.44 1.61
N ALA A 376 -32.72 -3.62 2.65
CA ALA A 376 -32.28 -2.23 2.49
C ALA A 376 -30.76 -2.16 2.31
N TRP A 377 -30.31 -1.28 1.40
CA TRP A 377 -28.89 -1.02 1.17
C TRP A 377 -28.26 -0.44 2.43
N ARG A 378 -27.10 -0.97 2.84
CA ARG A 378 -26.40 -0.52 4.05
C ARG A 378 -25.09 0.15 3.68
N ILE A 379 -24.99 1.42 4.05
CA ILE A 379 -23.81 2.27 3.89
C ILE A 379 -23.21 2.47 5.28
N GLY A 380 -22.33 1.57 5.67
CA GLY A 380 -21.73 1.56 7.00
C GLY A 380 -20.33 2.17 7.06
N PRO A 381 -19.61 1.98 8.17
CA PRO A 381 -18.32 2.63 8.39
C PRO A 381 -17.21 2.22 7.42
N TRP A 382 -17.38 1.14 6.67
CA TRP A 382 -16.40 0.67 5.68
C TRP A 382 -16.62 1.27 4.28
N CYS A 383 -17.78 1.88 4.04
CA CYS A 383 -18.17 2.38 2.73
C CYS A 383 -17.46 3.69 2.42
N ASP A 384 -17.16 3.91 1.14
CA ASP A 384 -16.86 5.26 0.66
C ASP A 384 -18.18 5.98 0.38
N VAL A 385 -18.27 7.25 0.78
CA VAL A 385 -19.33 8.18 0.39
C VAL A 385 -18.62 9.42 -0.15
N LEU A 386 -18.65 9.61 -1.46
CA LEU A 386 -17.88 10.64 -2.15
C LEU A 386 -18.76 11.37 -3.16
N PRO A 387 -18.50 12.64 -3.49
CA PRO A 387 -19.02 13.24 -4.70
C PRO A 387 -18.66 12.37 -5.91
N TRP A 388 -19.61 12.15 -6.81
CA TRP A 388 -19.27 11.64 -8.13
C TRP A 388 -18.71 12.79 -8.96
N ALA A 389 -17.42 12.76 -9.27
CA ALA A 389 -16.69 13.83 -9.92
C ALA A 389 -15.70 13.27 -10.95
N PRO A 390 -16.18 12.59 -12.00
CA PRO A 390 -15.32 11.97 -12.99
C PRO A 390 -14.48 13.01 -13.71
N PHE A 391 -13.21 12.68 -13.95
CA PHE A 391 -12.42 13.39 -14.94
C PHE A 391 -12.78 12.81 -16.32
N PRO A 392 -13.31 13.61 -17.26
CA PRO A 392 -13.53 13.15 -18.62
C PRO A 392 -12.19 13.10 -19.39
N ASP A 393 -12.15 12.35 -20.48
CA ASP A 393 -11.00 12.36 -21.39
C ASP A 393 -10.95 13.66 -22.19
N GLY A 394 -9.79 13.98 -22.78
CA GLY A 394 -9.64 15.18 -23.60
C GLY A 394 -9.69 16.52 -22.84
N VAL A 395 -9.94 16.50 -21.54
CA VAL A 395 -9.97 17.70 -20.68
C VAL A 395 -8.74 17.71 -19.77
N PRO A 396 -7.86 18.73 -19.87
CA PRO A 396 -6.73 18.86 -18.95
C PRO A 396 -7.23 19.14 -17.53
N TYR A 397 -6.59 18.53 -16.55
CA TYR A 397 -6.79 18.82 -15.14
C TYR A 397 -5.54 19.49 -14.57
N GLU A 398 -5.69 20.73 -14.13
CA GLU A 398 -4.68 21.42 -13.34
C GLU A 398 -4.89 21.07 -11.87
N ARG A 399 -3.85 20.46 -11.28
CA ARG A 399 -3.86 20.11 -9.87
C ARG A 399 -3.90 21.42 -9.06
N PRO A 400 -4.74 21.50 -8.01
CA PRO A 400 -4.69 22.62 -7.07
C PRO A 400 -3.26 22.81 -6.57
N GLU A 401 -2.75 24.04 -6.63
CA GLU A 401 -1.52 24.41 -5.94
C GLU A 401 -1.69 24.10 -4.46
N SER A 402 -0.68 23.45 -3.87
CA SER A 402 -0.73 22.97 -2.48
C SER A 402 -0.65 24.12 -1.50
#